data_AF-Q9PK63-F1
#
_entry.id   AF-Q9PK63-F1
#
_cell.length_a   1.000
_cell.length_b   1.000
_cell.length_c   1.000
_cell.angle_alpha   90.00
_cell.angle_beta   90.00
_cell.angle_gamma   90.00
#
_symmetry.space_group_name_H-M   'P 1'
#
loop_
_entity.id
_entity.type
_entity.pdbx_description
1 polymer ?
#
loop_
_entity_poly.entity_id
_entity_poly.type
_entity_poly.pdbx_seq_one_letter_code
_entity_poly.pdbx_strand_id
1 'polypeptide(L)'
;MQEVFVPDASHLDDIIQRLLVLQKELDSCHSIEATLAIYEEMFSLIHQGETHLSRVEQHSFQLQLNSDGSIVKDASGNPIKHPFIPGEPA
;
A
#
# COMPACT_ATOMS: atom_id res chain seq x y z
N MET A 1 -20.50 11.45 -6.14
CA MET A 1 -19.80 10.19 -6.45
C MET A 1 -18.39 10.32 -5.93
N GLN A 2 -18.04 9.62 -4.85
CA GLN A 2 -16.64 9.47 -4.44
C GLN A 2 -16.11 8.23 -5.18
N GLU A 3 -15.08 8.42 -5.99
CA GLU A 3 -14.38 7.33 -6.66
C GLU A 3 -13.78 6.42 -5.60
N VAL A 4 -14.14 5.14 -5.64
CA VAL A 4 -13.45 4.10 -4.89
C VAL A 4 -12.09 3.97 -5.55
N PHE A 5 -11.06 4.56 -4.93
CA PHE A 5 -9.68 4.37 -5.34
C PHE A 5 -9.33 2.90 -5.08
N VAL A 6 -9.47 2.07 -6.10
CA VAL A 6 -8.88 0.73 -6.12
C VAL A 6 -7.40 0.98 -6.43
N PRO A 7 -6.49 0.71 -5.49
CA PRO A 7 -5.07 0.83 -5.76
C PRO A 7 -4.74 -0.08 -6.93
N ASP A 8 -4.09 0.48 -7.94
CA ASP A 8 -3.74 -0.25 -9.14
C ASP A 8 -2.65 -1.28 -8.79
N ALA A 9 -3.07 -2.53 -8.58
CA ALA A 9 -2.18 -3.63 -8.22
C ALA A 9 -1.08 -3.85 -9.28
N SER A 10 -1.32 -3.39 -10.52
CA SER A 10 -0.35 -3.47 -11.62
C SER A 10 0.97 -2.77 -11.29
N HIS A 11 0.95 -1.68 -10.52
CA HIS A 11 2.16 -0.94 -10.18
C HIS A 11 3.07 -1.70 -9.20
N LEU A 12 2.48 -2.48 -8.29
CA LEU A 12 3.26 -3.33 -7.37
C LEU A 12 3.84 -4.54 -8.12
N ASP A 13 3.08 -5.11 -9.05
CA ASP A 13 3.55 -6.19 -9.91
C ASP A 13 4.76 -5.76 -10.75
N ASP A 14 4.74 -4.56 -11.33
CA ASP A 14 5.87 -4.00 -12.07
C ASP A 14 7.13 -3.84 -11.20
N ILE A 15 6.96 -3.35 -9.96
CA ILE A 15 8.06 -3.24 -8.98
C ILE A 15 8.65 -4.62 -8.67
N ILE A 16 7.79 -5.62 -8.40
CA ILE A 16 8.23 -6.99 -8.09
C ILE A 16 8.99 -7.60 -9.28
N GLN A 17 8.47 -7.44 -10.51
CA GLN A 17 9.14 -7.93 -11.71
C GLN A 17 10.52 -7.28 -11.89
N ARG A 18 10.65 -5.97 -11.67
CA ARG A 18 11.95 -5.30 -11.76
C ARG A 18 12.93 -5.78 -10.70
N LEU A 19 12.48 -5.98 -9.47
CA LEU A 19 13.32 -6.52 -8.38
C LEU A 19 13.87 -7.91 -8.71
N LEU A 20 13.05 -8.79 -9.31
CA LEU A 20 13.49 -10.13 -9.73
C LEU A 20 14.55 -10.07 -10.84
N VAL A 21 14.43 -9.11 -11.76
CA VAL A 21 15.43 -8.89 -12.82
C VAL A 21 16.76 -8.41 -12.21
N LEU A 22 16.72 -7.42 -11.32
CA LEU A 22 17.91 -6.89 -10.65
C LEU A 22 18.63 -7.95 -9.81
N GLN A 23 17.88 -8.82 -9.14
CA GLN A 23 18.44 -9.94 -8.40
C GLN A 23 19.22 -10.90 -9.31
N LYS A 24 18.72 -11.16 -10.52
CA LYS A 24 19.43 -11.98 -11.51
C LYS A 24 20.65 -11.26 -12.09
N GLU A 25 20.59 -9.94 -12.26
CA GLU A 25 21.74 -9.14 -12.71
C GLU A 25 22.90 -9.23 -11.69
N LEU A 26 22.60 -9.20 -10.39
CA LEU A 26 23.59 -9.39 -9.31
C LEU A 26 24.35 -10.72 -9.41
N ASP A 27 23.67 -11.81 -9.76
CA ASP A 27 24.31 -13.14 -9.91
C ASP A 27 25.41 -13.15 -10.99
N SER A 28 25.30 -12.25 -11.97
CA SER A 28 26.25 -12.11 -13.08
C SER A 28 27.19 -10.90 -12.95
N CYS A 29 27.08 -10.13 -11.85
CA CYS A 29 27.84 -8.92 -11.67
C CYS A 29 29.24 -9.21 -11.11
N HIS A 30 30.26 -8.60 -11.71
CA HIS A 30 31.67 -8.78 -11.31
C HIS A 30 32.37 -7.46 -10.95
N SER A 31 31.67 -6.33 -11.04
CA SER A 31 32.16 -5.01 -10.62
C SER A 31 31.49 -4.59 -9.32
N ILE A 32 32.28 -4.02 -8.41
CA ILE A 32 31.78 -3.52 -7.14
C ILE A 32 30.89 -2.29 -7.35
N GLU A 33 31.25 -1.42 -8.30
CA GLU A 33 30.47 -0.24 -8.67
C GLU A 33 29.11 -0.63 -9.24
N ALA A 34 29.09 -1.60 -10.15
CA ALA A 34 27.84 -2.11 -10.72
C ALA A 34 26.98 -2.82 -9.66
N THR A 35 27.60 -3.56 -8.74
CA THR A 35 26.92 -4.20 -7.61
C THR A 35 26.23 -3.16 -6.71
N LEU A 36 26.94 -2.08 -6.36
CA LEU A 36 26.39 -1.01 -5.54
C LEU A 36 25.21 -0.31 -6.23
N ALA A 37 25.35 0.00 -7.52
CA ALA A 37 24.27 0.62 -8.29
C ALA A 37 23.00 -0.24 -8.34
N ILE A 38 23.14 -1.56 -8.49
CA ILE A 38 22.00 -2.49 -8.46
C ILE A 38 21.31 -2.46 -7.09
N TYR A 39 22.09 -2.52 -5.99
CA TYR A 39 21.52 -2.45 -4.65
C TYR A 39 20.79 -1.13 -4.39
N GLU A 40 21.36 0.01 -4.82
CA GLU A 40 20.71 1.32 -4.70
C GLU A 40 19.34 1.34 -5.42
N GLU A 41 19.27 0.78 -6.64
CA GLU A 41 18.01 0.67 -7.37
C GLU A 41 17.01 -0.24 -6.65
N MET A 42 17.45 -1.41 -6.16
CA MET A 42 16.60 -2.33 -5.40
C MET A 42 16.03 -1.66 -4.15
N PHE A 43 16.84 -0.93 -3.38
CA PHE A 43 16.37 -0.23 -2.18
C PHE A 43 15.36 0.87 -2.50
N SER A 44 15.57 1.61 -3.59
CA SER A 44 14.62 2.64 -4.07
C SER A 44 13.26 2.02 -4.42
N LEU A 45 13.27 0.89 -5.15
CA LEU A 45 12.05 0.17 -5.54
C LEU A 45 11.30 -0.41 -4.33
N ILE A 46 12.02 -0.96 -3.35
CA ILE A 46 11.41 -1.46 -2.11
C ILE A 46 10.74 -0.31 -1.36
N HIS A 47 11.42 0.82 -1.19
CA HIS A 47 10.85 1.99 -0.52
C HIS A 47 9.61 2.54 -1.24
N GLN A 48 9.64 2.54 -2.58
CA GLN A 48 8.47 2.90 -3.38
C GLN A 48 7.32 1.93 -3.12
N GLY A 49 7.56 0.62 -3.18
CA GLY A 49 6.56 -0.42 -2.91
C GLY A 49 5.94 -0.29 -1.51
N GLU A 50 6.75 -0.07 -0.47
CA GLU A 50 6.29 0.17 0.91
C GLU A 50 5.40 1.41 1.01
N THR A 51 5.74 2.48 0.30
CA THR A 51 4.92 3.70 0.26
C THR A 51 3.57 3.43 -0.40
N HIS A 52 3.54 2.62 -1.45
CA HIS A 52 2.29 2.20 -2.09
C HIS A 52 1.44 1.32 -1.14
N LEU A 53 2.03 0.32 -0.50
CA LEU A 53 1.34 -0.56 0.46
C LEU A 53 0.80 0.21 1.67
N SER A 54 1.60 1.14 2.22
CA SER A 54 1.19 2.00 3.34
C SER A 54 -0.01 2.88 2.98
N ARG A 55 -0.14 3.30 1.72
CA ARG A 55 -1.34 4.03 1.24
C ARG A 55 -2.55 3.12 1.14
N VAL A 56 -2.38 1.84 0.78
CA VAL A 56 -3.49 0.87 0.70
C VAL A 56 -4.02 0.49 2.07
N GLU A 57 -3.16 0.32 3.07
CA GLU A 57 -3.57 -0.03 4.45
C GLU A 57 -4.19 1.14 5.23
N GLN A 58 -4.01 2.38 4.78
CA GLN A 58 -4.53 3.58 5.46
C GLN A 58 -5.99 3.94 5.17
N HIS A 59 -6.73 3.16 4.38
CA HIS A 59 -8.19 3.27 4.30
C HIS A 59 -8.89 2.37 5.33
N SER A 60 -8.33 2.29 6.52
CA SER A 60 -9.03 1.77 7.68
C SER A 60 -10.15 2.76 8.03
N PHE A 61 -11.40 2.31 7.97
CA PHE A 61 -12.54 3.12 8.37
C PHE A 61 -13.10 2.60 9.70
N GLN A 62 -13.33 3.51 10.64
CA GLN A 62 -14.11 3.23 11.83
C GLN A 62 -15.60 3.21 11.46
N LEU A 63 -16.26 2.11 11.80
CA LEU A 63 -17.70 1.97 11.67
C LEU A 63 -18.37 2.54 12.91
N GLN A 64 -19.42 3.33 12.71
CA GLN A 64 -20.26 3.77 13.82
C GLN A 64 -21.24 2.64 14.19
N LEU A 65 -21.39 2.40 15.50
CA LEU A 65 -22.29 1.39 16.05
C LEU A 65 -23.43 2.05 16.82
N ASN A 66 -24.62 1.47 16.74
CA ASN A 66 -25.72 1.73 17.67
C ASN A 66 -25.44 1.09 19.03
N SER A 67 -26.21 1.46 20.05
CA SER A 67 -26.08 0.91 21.41
C SER A 67 -26.35 -0.60 21.50
N ASP A 68 -27.04 -1.18 20.52
CA ASP A 68 -27.28 -2.62 20.39
C ASP A 68 -26.16 -3.37 19.64
N GLY A 69 -25.12 -2.65 19.19
CA GLY A 69 -23.99 -3.19 18.44
C GLY A 69 -24.22 -3.30 16.92
N SER A 70 -25.38 -2.89 16.41
CA SER A 70 -25.63 -2.85 14.96
C SER A 70 -24.90 -1.68 14.28
N ILE A 71 -24.52 -1.85 13.01
CA ILE A 71 -23.81 -0.80 12.24
C ILE A 71 -24.78 0.31 11.82
N VAL A 72 -24.42 1.56 12.09
CA VAL A 72 -25.18 2.74 11.65
C VAL A 72 -25.05 2.88 10.13
N LYS A 73 -26.19 3.10 9.47
CA LYS A 73 -26.30 3.23 8.01
C LYS A 73 -26.88 4.60 7.63
N ASP A 74 -26.48 5.09 6.46
CA ASP A 74 -27.04 6.29 5.86
C ASP A 74 -28.44 6.05 5.27
N ALA A 75 -29.06 7.10 4.73
CA ALA A 75 -30.39 7.02 4.10
C ALA A 75 -30.44 6.07 2.87
N SER A 76 -29.28 5.71 2.31
CA SER A 76 -29.15 4.77 1.20
C SER A 76 -28.87 3.33 1.68
N GLY A 77 -28.77 3.11 3.00
CA GLY A 77 -28.49 1.80 3.60
C GLY A 77 -27.01 1.43 3.64
N ASN A 78 -26.10 2.34 3.30
CA ASN A 78 -24.66 2.09 3.35
C ASN A 78 -24.11 2.36 4.76
N PRO A 79 -23.15 1.57 5.26
CA PRO A 79 -22.48 1.87 6.53
C PRO A 79 -21.86 3.26 6.54
N ILE A 80 -22.08 4.01 7.61
CA ILE A 80 -21.35 5.26 7.84
C ILE A 80 -19.92 4.90 8.22
N LYS A 81 -18.95 5.48 7.48
CA LYS A 81 -17.52 5.22 7.60
C LYS A 81 -16.81 6.51 8.01
N HIS A 82 -16.04 6.47 9.09
CA HIS A 82 -15.13 7.55 9.48
C HIS A 82 -13.70 7.13 9.19
N PRO A 83 -12.83 8.01 8.71
CA PRO A 83 -11.40 7.70 8.61
C PRO A 83 -10.86 7.28 10.00
N PHE A 84 -10.10 6.20 10.07
CA PHE A 84 -9.40 5.84 11.30
C PHE A 84 -8.15 6.71 11.45
N ILE A 85 -8.15 7.58 12.47
CA ILE A 85 -7.00 8.43 12.81
C ILE A 85 -6.37 7.88 14.10
N PRO A 86 -5.15 7.32 14.05
CA PRO A 86 -4.49 6.79 15.23
C PRO A 86 -4.28 7.88 16.29
N GLY A 87 -4.82 7.66 17.50
CA GLY A 87 -4.64 8.54 18.66
C GLY A 87 -5.78 9.52 18.92
N GLU A 88 -6.79 9.59 18.07
CA GLU A 88 -8.05 10.29 18.41
C GLU A 88 -8.99 9.33 19.18
N PRO A 89 -9.65 9.80 20.25
CA PRO A 89 -10.66 9.01 20.93
C PRO A 89 -11.89 8.82 20.03
N ALA A 90 -12.41 7.60 20.05
CA ALA A 90 -13.62 7.16 19.35
C ALA A 90 -14.90 7.81 19.89
#